data_AF-A0A962ZLD8-F1
#
_entry.id   AF-A0A962ZLD8-F1
#
_cell.length_a   1.000
_cell.length_b   1.000
_cell.length_c   1.000
_cell.angle_alpha   90.00
_cell.angle_beta   90.00
_cell.angle_gamma   90.00
#
_symmetry.space_group_name_H-M   'P 1'
#
loop_
_entity.id
_entity.type
_entity.pdbx_description
1 polymer ?
#
loop_
_entity_poly.entity_id
_entity_poly.type
_entity_poly.pdbx_seq_one_letter_code
_entity_poly.pdbx_strand_id
1 'polypeptide(L)' 'MSETFQIDSDGTEQVSLKEYAEKAYLDYSMYVILDRALPHVGDGLKPVQRRILFGM' A
#
# COMPACT_ATOMS: atom_id res chain seq x y z
N MET A 1 12.88 10.49 -4.57
CA MET A 1 12.52 11.75 -3.92
C MET A 1 12.98 11.65 -2.49
N SER A 2 13.92 12.49 -2.06
CA SER A 2 14.46 12.47 -0.71
C SER A 2 13.41 13.07 0.24
N GLU A 3 12.81 12.23 1.07
CA GLU A 3 11.84 12.68 2.08
C GLU A 3 12.58 13.56 3.09
N THR A 4 12.23 14.85 3.12
CA THR A 4 12.86 15.82 4.02
C THR A 4 12.05 15.83 5.31
N PHE A 5 12.31 14.85 6.16
CA PHE A 5 11.68 14.78 7.48
C PHE A 5 12.21 15.91 8.35
N GLN A 6 11.31 16.77 8.84
CA GLN A 6 11.67 17.77 9.83
C GLN A 6 11.69 17.09 11.20
N ILE A 7 12.89 16.86 11.72
CA ILE A 7 13.10 16.27 13.04
C ILE A 7 13.08 17.43 14.04
N ASP A 8 12.14 17.38 14.97
CA ASP A 8 12.03 18.39 16.02
C ASP A 8 13.13 18.21 17.07
N SER A 9 13.36 19.22 17.93
CA SER A 9 14.44 19.18 18.94
C SER A 9 14.34 18.02 19.95
N ASP A 10 13.15 17.41 20.06
CA ASP A 10 12.83 16.25 20.91
C ASP A 10 12.95 14.90 20.17
N GLY A 11 13.47 14.91 18.93
CA GLY A 11 13.67 13.69 18.12
C GLY A 11 12.38 13.15 17.47
N THR A 12 11.29 13.91 17.51
CA THR A 12 10.02 13.55 16.89
C THR A 12 9.99 13.96 15.42
N GLU A 13 9.57 13.03 14.56
CA GLU A 13 9.40 13.24 13.14
C GLU A 13 8.10 14.01 12.88
N GLN A 14 8.20 15.22 12.34
CA GLN A 14 7.04 15.99 11.91
C GLN A 14 6.82 15.83 10.41
N VAL A 15 5.66 15.30 10.04
CA VAL A 15 5.20 15.17 8.66
C VAL A 15 3.89 15.93 8.51
N SER A 16 3.72 16.66 7.40
CA SER A 16 2.46 17.34 7.15
C SER A 16 1.34 16.31 6.96
N LEU A 17 0.17 16.59 7.55
CA LEU A 17 -0.97 15.67 7.46
C LEU A 17 -1.38 15.39 6.01
N LYS A 18 -1.25 16.41 5.15
CA LYS A 18 -1.56 16.29 3.71
C LYS A 18 -0.64 15.29 3.03
N GLU A 19 0.68 15.43 3.18
CA GLU A 19 1.65 14.55 2.52
C GLU A 19 1.52 13.11 3.04
N TYR A 20 1.33 12.95 4.36
CA TYR A 20 1.11 11.64 4.96
C TYR A 20 -0.15 10.97 4.41
N ALA A 21 -1.27 11.69 4.39
CA ALA A 21 -2.54 11.15 3.92
C ALA A 21 -2.51 10.80 2.43
N GLU A 22 -1.89 11.65 1.60
CA GLU A 22 -1.73 11.41 0.17
C GLU A 22 -0.89 10.16 -0.09
N LYS A 23 0.25 10.02 0.58
CA LYS A 23 1.13 8.85 0.48
C LYS A 23 0.42 7.58 0.94
N ALA A 24 -0.18 7.60 2.14
CA ALA A 24 -0.90 6.46 2.69
C ALA A 24 -2.08 6.03 1.80
N TYR A 25 -2.79 7.00 1.23
CA TYR A 25 -3.87 6.73 0.30
C TYR A 25 -3.36 6.09 -1.00
N LEU A 26 -2.28 6.61 -1.57
CA LEU A 26 -1.68 6.07 -2.80
C LEU A 26 -1.16 4.64 -2.59
N ASP A 27 -0.44 4.40 -1.49
CA ASP A 27 0.14 3.10 -1.15
C ASP A 27 -0.96 2.06 -0.93
N TYR A 28 -2.00 2.42 -0.17
CA TYR A 28 -3.14 1.53 0.05
C TYR A 28 -3.92 1.27 -1.24
N SER A 29 -4.19 2.32 -2.03
CA SER A 29 -4.92 2.19 -3.30
C SER A 29 -4.19 1.27 -4.27
N MET A 30 -2.86 1.42 -4.39
CA MET A 30 -2.04 0.58 -5.25
C MET A 30 -2.12 -0.89 -4.82
N TYR A 31 -1.94 -1.17 -3.53
CA TYR A 31 -2.03 -2.53 -2.99
C TYR A 31 -3.40 -3.16 -3.23
N VAL A 32 -4.48 -2.40 -3.02
CA VAL A 32 -5.84 -2.91 -3.27
C VAL A 32 -6.06 -3.25 -4.74
N ILE A 33 -5.59 -2.41 -5.67
CA ILE A 33 -5.76 -2.63 -7.11
C ILE A 33 -5.03 -3.90 -7.55
N LEU A 34 -3.76 -4.04 -7.19
CA LEU A 34 -2.91 -5.12 -7.69
C LEU A 34 -3.19 -6.46 -7.00
N ASP A 35 -3.35 -6.47 -5.67
CA ASP A 35 -3.28 -7.70 -4.88
C ASP A 35 -4.59 -8.09 -4.20
N ARG A 36 -5.69 -7.39 -4.50
CA ARG A 36 -6.99 -7.68 -3.88
C ARG A 36 -8.17 -7.59 -4.83
N ALA A 37 -8.28 -6.51 -5.59
CA ALA A 37 -9.50 -6.18 -6.32
C ALA A 37 -9.57 -6.86 -7.70
N LEU A 38 -8.49 -6.80 -8.47
CA LEU A 38 -8.47 -7.27 -9.85
C LEU A 38 -8.09 -8.75 -9.95
N PRO A 39 -8.78 -9.54 -10.80
CA PRO A 39 -8.37 -10.89 -11.14
C PRO A 39 -7.13 -10.86 -12.03
N HIS A 40 -6.28 -11.87 -11.91
CA HIS A 40 -5.11 -11.99 -12.78
C HIS A 40 -5.52 -12.48 -14.18
N VAL A 41 -4.89 -11.94 -15.23
CA VAL A 41 -5.30 -12.17 -16.63
C VAL A 41 -5.16 -13.63 -17.09
N GLY A 42 -4.18 -14.36 -16.56
CA GLY A 42 -3.90 -15.73 -17.00
C GLY A 42 -4.88 -16.78 -16.50
N ASP A 43 -5.40 -16.64 -15.27
CA ASP A 43 -6.27 -17.61 -14.60
C ASP A 43 -7.66 -17.05 -14.27
N GLY A 44 -7.85 -15.72 -14.35
CA GLY A 44 -9.08 -15.04 -13.97
C GLY A 44 -9.37 -15.08 -12.47
N LEU A 45 -8.43 -15.56 -11.65
CA LEU A 45 -8.65 -15.77 -10.22
C LEU A 45 -8.19 -14.56 -9.41
N LYS A 46 -8.96 -14.24 -8.36
CA LYS A 46 -8.56 -13.28 -7.35
C LYS A 46 -7.48 -13.88 -6.43
N PRO A 47 -6.59 -13.06 -5.84
CA PRO A 47 -5.49 -13.54 -5.00
C PRO A 47 -5.90 -14.42 -3.81
N VAL A 48 -7.13 -14.29 -3.30
CA VAL A 48 -7.64 -15.17 -2.22
C VAL A 48 -7.96 -16.58 -2.73
N GLN A 49 -8.49 -16.70 -3.94
CA GLN A 49 -8.88 -17.98 -4.54
C GLN A 49 -7.64 -18.83 -4.85
N ARG A 50 -6.58 -18.19 -5.38
CA ARG A 50 -5.29 -18.85 -5.63
C ARG A 50 -4.66 -19.41 -4.34
N ARG A 51 -4.76 -18.67 -3.23
CA ARG A 51 -4.25 -19.12 -1.92
C ARG A 51 -5.03 -20.32 -1.36
N ILE A 52 -6.35 -20.37 -1.56
CA ILE A 52 -7.16 -21.53 -1.18
C ILE A 52 -6.72 -22.76 -1.97
N LEU A 53 -6.57 -22.64 -3.30
CA LEU A 53 -6.17 -23.77 -4.15
C LEU A 53 -4.75 -24.29 -3.87
N PHE A 54 -3.79 -23.41 -3.53
CA PHE A 54 -2.43 -23.83 -3.20
C PHE A 54 -2.30 -24.41 -1.77
N GLY A 55 -3.24 -24.08 -0.88
CA GLY A 55 -3.25 -24.57 0.51
C GLY A 55 -4.03 -25.87 0.73
N MET A 56 -4.74 -26.36 -0.31
CA MET A 56 -5.36 -27.68 -0.34
C MET A 56 -4.33 -28.74 -0.72
#